data_AF-A0A1M6AZG6-F1
#
_entry.id   AF-A0A1M6AZG6-F1
#
_cell.length_a   1.000
_cell.length_b   1.000
_cell.length_c   1.000
_cell.angle_alpha   90.00
_cell.angle_beta   90.00
_cell.angle_gamma   90.00
#
_symmetry.space_group_name_H-M   'P 1'
#
loop_
_entity.id
_entity.type
_entity.pdbx_description
1 polymer ?
#
loop_
_entity_poly.entity_id
_entity_poly.type
_entity_poly.pdbx_seq_one_letter_code
_entity_poly.pdbx_strand_id
1 'polypeptide(L)'
;MKKVYKILKWVGVTILGLVIILVSFGFWFKGLIPPRDQNLKTTNVSDLTYLSENVIPKRGKILAVVTSIDKMGTTEKETGYELSELSRAYYVFTANGFEVDIASTLGGKPPVIIDDEDMGAYDYAFLNDSIAQYKTSNTIPIEKVIPEDYEAIFFAGGKGAMYDFPDNPYIQSIVSEYYQSDKVVGAVCHGPAALVNVTLDNGESLLKDKEVSGFTNDEELLLISDAKTIFPFLLQDKIEEQGANFEEGVMYLDNVSHSGNLITGQNPWSTWTLAETMIQQMGYTPKHRQITDEEYAVQVLLAYHTDGKQKAKEKINTLIVSKQKPVNRVLIAKHSILAAMKGEVGNFYNLLNLASYAKKCEAKTNKI
;
A
#
# COMPACT_ATOMS: atom_id res chain seq x y z
N MET A 1 -55.44 -12.19 21.76
CA MET A 1 -54.96 -10.79 21.87
C MET A 1 -53.92 -10.57 22.98
N LYS A 2 -54.18 -10.84 24.28
CA LYS A 2 -53.21 -10.57 25.38
C LYS A 2 -51.84 -11.26 25.27
N LYS A 3 -51.78 -12.50 24.76
CA LYS A 3 -50.52 -13.26 24.60
C LYS A 3 -49.63 -12.68 23.48
N VAL A 4 -50.24 -12.27 22.37
CA VAL A 4 -49.58 -11.59 21.24
C VAL A 4 -49.02 -10.23 21.66
N TYR A 5 -49.79 -9.46 22.45
CA TYR A 5 -49.31 -8.17 22.99
C TYR A 5 -48.09 -8.31 23.91
N LYS A 6 -48.05 -9.35 24.77
CA LYS A 6 -46.87 -9.62 25.61
C LYS A 6 -45.63 -9.98 24.78
N ILE A 7 -45.79 -10.78 23.74
CA ILE A 7 -44.69 -11.14 22.82
C ILE A 7 -44.20 -9.90 22.08
N LEU A 8 -45.10 -9.10 21.49
CA LEU A 8 -44.75 -7.86 20.79
C LEU A 8 -44.06 -6.85 21.71
N LYS A 9 -44.49 -6.73 22.98
CA LYS A 9 -43.82 -5.88 23.98
C LYS A 9 -42.38 -6.34 24.25
N TRP A 10 -42.16 -7.63 24.45
CA TRP A 10 -40.80 -8.15 24.70
C TRP A 10 -39.91 -8.05 23.46
N VAL A 11 -40.44 -8.33 22.27
CA VAL A 11 -39.73 -8.10 21.00
C VAL A 11 -39.34 -6.63 20.86
N GLY A 12 -40.26 -5.70 21.13
CA GLY A 12 -39.98 -4.25 21.09
C GLY A 12 -38.92 -3.81 22.09
N VAL A 13 -38.94 -4.33 23.32
CA VAL A 13 -37.92 -4.05 24.34
C VAL A 13 -36.55 -4.60 23.93
N THR A 14 -36.50 -5.81 23.37
CA THR A 14 -35.26 -6.42 22.87
C THR A 14 -34.68 -5.61 21.71
N ILE A 15 -35.52 -5.24 20.73
CA ILE A 15 -35.10 -4.40 19.59
C ILE A 15 -34.57 -3.05 20.10
N LEU A 16 -35.30 -2.39 21.00
CA LEU A 16 -34.86 -1.11 21.57
C LEU A 16 -33.53 -1.25 22.33
N GLY A 17 -33.37 -2.33 23.10
CA GLY A 17 -32.11 -2.64 23.79
C GLY A 17 -30.95 -2.84 22.81
N LEU A 18 -31.16 -3.59 21.73
CA LEU A 18 -30.15 -3.78 20.68
C LEU A 18 -29.78 -2.47 20.00
N VAL A 19 -30.76 -1.62 19.69
CA VAL A 19 -30.53 -0.28 19.11
C VAL A 19 -29.70 0.57 20.05
N ILE A 20 -30.02 0.61 21.35
CA ILE A 20 -29.24 1.36 22.35
C ILE A 20 -27.80 0.85 22.43
N ILE A 21 -27.60 -0.47 22.42
CA ILE A 21 -26.26 -1.08 22.43
C ILE A 21 -25.48 -0.69 21.18
N LEU A 22 -26.08 -0.79 20.00
CA LEU A 22 -25.45 -0.42 18.73
C LEU A 22 -25.09 1.06 18.67
N VAL A 23 -25.99 1.95 19.09
CA VAL A 23 -25.75 3.39 19.13
C VAL A 23 -24.64 3.73 20.12
N SER A 24 -24.68 3.14 21.33
CA SER A 24 -23.65 3.36 22.36
C SER A 24 -22.28 2.85 21.90
N PHE A 25 -22.25 1.69 21.25
CA PHE A 25 -21.04 1.14 20.63
C PHE A 25 -20.52 2.08 19.52
N GLY A 26 -21.40 2.59 18.65
CA GLY A 26 -21.03 3.55 17.61
C GLY A 26 -20.39 4.82 18.16
N PHE A 27 -20.95 5.41 19.22
CA PHE A 27 -20.36 6.57 19.89
C PHE A 27 -19.00 6.25 20.53
N TRP A 28 -18.88 5.09 21.19
CA TRP A 28 -17.62 4.65 21.79
C TRP A 28 -16.54 4.39 20.74
N PHE A 29 -16.90 3.70 19.65
CA PHE A 29 -16.02 3.39 18.52
C PHE A 29 -15.55 4.66 17.82
N LYS A 30 -16.45 5.62 17.57
CA LYS A 30 -16.09 6.96 17.05
C LYS A 30 -15.07 7.65 17.96
N GLY A 31 -15.15 7.45 19.27
CA GLY A 31 -14.15 7.94 20.21
C GLY A 31 -12.75 7.34 20.04
N LEU A 32 -12.59 6.18 19.39
CA LEU A 32 -11.29 5.57 19.07
C LEU A 32 -10.63 6.19 17.84
N ILE A 33 -11.37 6.96 17.04
CA ILE A 33 -10.88 7.61 15.82
C ILE A 33 -10.59 9.08 16.15
N PRO A 34 -9.33 9.55 16.14
CA PRO A 34 -9.03 10.98 16.24
C PRO A 34 -9.67 11.73 15.06
N PRO A 35 -10.01 13.02 15.22
CA PRO A 35 -10.40 13.84 14.09
C PRO A 35 -9.23 13.89 13.08
N ARG A 36 -9.54 13.82 11.80
CA ARG A 36 -8.54 13.94 10.74
C ARG A 36 -7.90 15.32 10.79
N ASP A 37 -6.57 15.36 10.79
CA ASP A 37 -5.83 16.62 10.70
C ASP A 37 -6.01 17.23 9.31
N GLN A 38 -6.78 18.32 9.24
CA GLN A 38 -7.07 19.01 7.98
C GLN A 38 -5.84 19.75 7.44
N ASN A 39 -4.85 20.04 8.29
CA ASN A 39 -3.62 20.72 7.86
C ASN A 39 -2.78 19.84 6.92
N LEU A 40 -2.97 18.51 6.96
CA LEU A 40 -2.29 17.59 6.06
C LEU A 40 -2.57 17.91 4.58
N LYS A 41 -3.78 18.38 4.26
CA LYS A 41 -4.17 18.71 2.87
C LYS A 41 -3.35 19.83 2.25
N THR A 42 -2.82 20.72 3.09
CA THR A 42 -2.00 21.86 2.67
C THR A 42 -0.51 21.59 2.78
N THR A 43 -0.09 20.36 3.09
CA THR A 43 1.34 19.99 3.16
C THR A 43 2.00 20.22 1.80
N ASN A 44 3.17 20.85 1.79
CA ASN A 44 4.01 21.04 0.61
C ASN A 44 5.34 20.31 0.76
N VAL A 45 6.07 20.15 -0.34
CA VAL A 45 7.41 19.54 -0.37
C VAL A 45 8.37 20.19 0.63
N SER A 46 8.30 21.51 0.81
CA SER A 46 9.16 22.25 1.75
C SER A 46 8.94 21.87 3.21
N ASP A 47 7.76 21.36 3.55
CA ASP A 47 7.39 20.97 4.91
C ASP A 47 7.96 19.59 5.28
N LEU A 48 8.42 18.83 4.28
CA LEU A 48 8.97 17.49 4.43
C LEU A 48 10.49 17.57 4.62
N THR A 49 10.95 17.53 5.87
CA THR A 49 12.38 17.52 6.21
C THR A 49 13.17 16.42 5.52
N TYR A 50 12.51 15.29 5.20
CA TYR A 50 13.10 14.20 4.44
C TYR A 50 13.58 14.63 3.04
N LEU A 51 12.90 15.59 2.41
CA LEU A 51 13.25 16.12 1.10
C LEU A 51 14.11 17.40 1.21
N SER A 52 13.83 18.26 2.20
CA SER A 52 14.44 19.60 2.28
C SER A 52 15.79 19.67 3.01
N GLU A 53 16.10 18.76 3.94
CA GLU A 53 17.33 18.79 4.72
C GLU A 53 18.34 17.73 4.28
N ASN A 54 19.64 18.00 4.43
CA ASN A 54 20.73 17.06 4.10
C ASN A 54 20.55 16.44 2.69
N VAL A 55 20.33 17.30 1.69
CA VAL A 55 20.05 16.89 0.30
C VAL A 55 21.21 16.08 -0.26
N ILE A 56 20.88 14.92 -0.82
CA ILE A 56 21.85 14.00 -1.43
C ILE A 56 22.17 14.49 -2.85
N PRO A 57 23.46 14.51 -3.28
CA PRO A 57 23.82 14.84 -4.66
C PRO A 57 23.14 13.94 -5.69
N LYS A 58 22.94 14.44 -6.90
CA LYS A 58 22.30 13.69 -7.99
C LYS A 58 23.07 12.40 -8.31
N ARG A 59 22.36 11.28 -8.41
CA ARG A 59 22.92 9.93 -8.66
C ARG A 59 22.54 9.31 -10.00
N GLY A 60 21.52 9.84 -10.67
CA GLY A 60 21.00 9.25 -11.90
C GLY A 60 19.49 9.43 -11.99
N LYS A 61 18.84 8.55 -12.73
CA LYS A 61 17.39 8.53 -12.91
C LYS A 61 16.77 7.17 -12.57
N ILE A 62 15.53 7.20 -12.09
CA ILE A 62 14.67 6.02 -11.95
C ILE A 62 13.41 6.25 -12.78
N LEU A 63 12.98 5.22 -13.51
CA LEU A 63 11.73 5.26 -14.25
C LEU A 63 10.60 4.70 -13.39
N ALA A 64 9.60 5.51 -13.05
CA ALA A 64 8.36 5.03 -12.46
C ALA A 64 7.32 4.79 -13.57
N VAL A 65 6.64 3.66 -13.57
CA VAL A 65 5.65 3.27 -14.57
C VAL A 65 4.27 3.10 -13.93
N VAL A 66 3.25 3.67 -14.56
CA VAL A 66 1.84 3.58 -14.16
C VAL A 66 0.95 3.10 -15.30
N THR A 67 -0.21 2.53 -14.98
CA THR A 67 -1.23 2.11 -15.96
C THR A 67 -1.89 3.31 -16.65
N SER A 68 -2.42 3.10 -17.85
CA SER A 68 -3.28 4.07 -18.55
C SER A 68 -4.77 3.67 -18.56
N ILE A 69 -5.14 2.59 -17.85
CA ILE A 69 -6.50 2.02 -17.86
C ILE A 69 -7.36 2.68 -16.80
N ASP A 70 -8.52 3.21 -17.21
CA ASP A 70 -9.45 3.98 -16.36
C ASP A 70 -10.70 3.18 -15.93
N LYS A 71 -10.92 1.99 -16.49
CA LYS A 71 -12.05 1.11 -16.15
C LYS A 71 -11.64 -0.35 -15.99
N MET A 72 -12.29 -1.05 -15.06
CA MET A 72 -12.08 -2.48 -14.84
C MET A 72 -12.84 -3.32 -15.88
N GLY A 73 -12.15 -3.72 -16.95
CA GLY A 73 -12.66 -4.64 -17.96
C GLY A 73 -13.91 -4.11 -18.65
N THR A 74 -14.97 -4.93 -18.70
CA THR A 74 -16.28 -4.53 -19.26
C THR A 74 -17.20 -3.88 -18.24
N THR A 75 -16.71 -3.61 -17.02
CA THR A 75 -17.49 -2.96 -15.97
C THR A 75 -17.41 -1.44 -16.08
N GLU A 76 -18.35 -0.74 -15.46
CA GLU A 76 -18.31 0.73 -15.33
C GLU A 76 -17.55 1.21 -14.09
N LYS A 77 -16.86 0.31 -13.36
CA LYS A 77 -16.08 0.69 -12.18
C LYS A 77 -14.77 1.33 -12.61
N GLU A 78 -14.52 2.54 -12.14
CA GLU A 78 -13.28 3.28 -12.38
C GLU A 78 -12.07 2.57 -11.75
N THR A 79 -10.91 2.72 -12.39
CA THR A 79 -9.61 2.26 -11.90
C THR A 79 -8.50 3.19 -12.39
N GLY A 80 -7.27 2.88 -12.02
CA GLY A 80 -6.07 3.61 -12.40
C GLY A 80 -4.87 3.09 -11.62
N TYR A 81 -3.84 3.92 -11.53
CA TYR A 81 -2.74 3.65 -10.60
C TYR A 81 -3.08 4.12 -9.18
N GLU A 82 -2.48 3.51 -8.17
CA GLU A 82 -2.65 3.90 -6.77
C GLU A 82 -1.74 5.09 -6.41
N LEU A 83 -2.32 6.22 -5.98
CA LEU A 83 -1.58 7.46 -5.72
C LEU A 83 -0.49 7.25 -4.67
N SER A 84 -0.81 6.57 -3.56
CA SER A 84 0.14 6.40 -2.45
C SER A 84 1.35 5.56 -2.85
N GLU A 85 1.18 4.58 -3.75
CA GLU A 85 2.27 3.74 -4.22
C GLU A 85 3.27 4.54 -5.06
N LEU A 86 2.76 5.38 -5.97
CA LEU A 86 3.62 6.25 -6.77
C LEU A 86 4.27 7.34 -5.93
N SER A 87 3.48 8.07 -5.14
CA SER A 87 3.95 9.27 -4.43
C SER A 87 4.99 8.96 -3.36
N ARG A 88 4.81 7.88 -2.59
CA ARG A 88 5.75 7.45 -1.54
C ARG A 88 7.05 6.95 -2.15
N ALA A 89 6.99 6.11 -3.19
CA ALA A 89 8.18 5.65 -3.91
C ALA A 89 8.95 6.82 -4.56
N TYR A 90 8.22 7.74 -5.23
CA TYR A 90 8.79 8.95 -5.82
C TYR A 90 9.59 9.76 -4.80
N TYR A 91 9.07 9.95 -3.59
CA TYR A 91 9.78 10.69 -2.55
C TYR A 91 10.94 9.93 -1.91
N VAL A 92 10.89 8.60 -1.80
CA VAL A 92 12.08 7.81 -1.43
C VAL A 92 13.19 8.00 -2.45
N PHE A 93 12.88 7.86 -3.74
CA PHE A 93 13.87 7.99 -4.81
C PHE A 93 14.49 9.38 -4.88
N THR A 94 13.65 10.43 -4.88
CA THR A 94 14.11 11.82 -4.94
C THR A 94 14.91 12.24 -3.70
N ALA A 95 14.48 11.84 -2.50
CA ALA A 95 15.24 12.09 -1.27
C ALA A 95 16.64 11.44 -1.29
N ASN A 96 16.80 10.36 -2.07
CA ASN A 96 18.04 9.62 -2.24
C ASN A 96 18.87 10.07 -3.45
N GLY A 97 18.56 11.21 -4.05
CA GLY A 97 19.36 11.82 -5.13
C GLY A 97 19.03 11.32 -6.53
N PHE A 98 17.97 10.54 -6.72
CA PHE A 98 17.52 10.12 -8.04
C PHE A 98 16.47 11.07 -8.59
N GLU A 99 16.62 11.48 -9.84
CA GLU A 99 15.51 12.09 -10.56
C GLU A 99 14.53 10.99 -10.98
N VAL A 100 13.23 11.22 -10.81
CA VAL A 100 12.21 10.25 -11.19
C VAL A 100 11.45 10.77 -12.40
N ASP A 101 11.53 10.06 -13.52
CA ASP A 101 10.63 10.29 -14.65
C ASP A 101 9.46 9.30 -14.57
N ILE A 102 8.30 9.72 -15.07
CA ILE A 102 7.06 8.93 -14.96
C ILE A 102 6.62 8.57 -16.38
N ALA A 103 6.51 7.27 -16.64
CA ALA A 103 5.95 6.72 -17.87
C ALA A 103 4.59 6.07 -17.62
N SER A 104 3.80 5.98 -18.67
CA SER A 104 2.61 5.13 -18.70
C SER A 104 2.54 4.36 -20.00
N THR A 105 1.68 3.35 -20.06
CA THR A 105 1.53 2.50 -21.26
C THR A 105 1.17 3.30 -22.51
N LEU A 106 0.40 4.39 -22.39
CA LEU A 106 -0.04 5.25 -23.50
C LEU A 106 0.55 6.68 -23.49
N GLY A 107 1.23 7.06 -22.40
CA GLY A 107 1.69 8.44 -22.19
C GLY A 107 0.56 9.42 -21.85
N GLY A 108 0.91 10.69 -21.65
CA GLY A 108 -0.05 11.73 -21.31
C GLY A 108 -0.50 11.67 -19.85
N LYS A 109 -1.78 11.93 -19.57
CA LYS A 109 -2.33 11.93 -18.19
C LYS A 109 -3.06 10.61 -17.89
N PRO A 110 -2.42 9.65 -17.21
CA PRO A 110 -3.07 8.42 -16.77
C PRO A 110 -4.13 8.68 -15.68
N PRO A 111 -5.11 7.77 -15.55
CA PRO A 111 -6.10 7.80 -14.47
C PRO A 111 -5.46 7.42 -13.12
N VAL A 112 -5.93 8.08 -12.05
CA VAL A 112 -5.41 7.89 -10.69
C VAL A 112 -6.55 7.53 -9.75
N ILE A 113 -6.29 6.58 -8.86
CA ILE A 113 -7.13 6.28 -7.70
C ILE A 113 -6.52 6.97 -6.48
N ILE A 114 -7.37 7.70 -5.76
CA ILE A 114 -7.02 8.42 -4.54
C ILE A 114 -7.87 7.86 -3.41
N ASP A 115 -7.28 7.01 -2.58
CA ASP A 115 -7.89 6.64 -1.30
C ASP A 115 -7.57 7.71 -0.25
N ASP A 116 -8.40 8.74 -0.23
CA ASP A 116 -8.28 9.83 0.72
C ASP A 116 -8.15 9.32 2.15
N GLU A 117 -8.73 8.18 2.57
CA GLU A 117 -8.71 7.78 3.98
C GLU A 117 -7.33 7.34 4.50
N ASP A 118 -6.44 6.88 3.62
CA ASP A 118 -5.11 6.37 3.95
C ASP A 118 -3.97 7.30 3.50
N MET A 119 -4.30 8.52 3.08
CA MET A 119 -3.33 9.56 2.73
C MET A 119 -2.77 10.30 3.95
N GLY A 120 -1.44 10.38 4.01
CA GLY A 120 -0.64 11.16 4.94
C GLY A 120 0.04 12.39 4.30
N ALA A 121 0.98 12.98 5.04
CA ALA A 121 1.66 14.23 4.66
C ALA A 121 2.38 14.15 3.29
N TYR A 122 3.04 13.01 3.01
CA TYR A 122 3.74 12.79 1.74
C TYR A 122 2.77 12.71 0.56
N ASP A 123 1.65 12.02 0.71
CA ASP A 123 0.68 11.86 -0.38
C ASP A 123 0.05 13.22 -0.76
N TYR A 124 -0.28 14.06 0.23
CA TYR A 124 -0.77 15.42 -0.02
C TYR A 124 0.30 16.35 -0.58
N ALA A 125 1.54 16.27 -0.08
CA ALA A 125 2.65 17.05 -0.64
C ALA A 125 2.87 16.71 -2.12
N PHE A 126 2.69 15.46 -2.52
CA PHE A 126 2.76 15.04 -3.93
C PHE A 126 1.64 15.65 -4.79
N LEU A 127 0.42 15.73 -4.26
CA LEU A 127 -0.68 16.43 -4.96
C LEU A 127 -0.43 17.93 -5.09
N ASN A 128 0.30 18.53 -4.15
CA ASN A 128 0.65 19.95 -4.16
C ASN A 128 1.99 20.25 -4.87
N ASP A 129 2.78 19.24 -5.24
CA ASP A 129 4.06 19.40 -5.93
C ASP A 129 3.83 19.62 -7.43
N SER A 130 3.99 20.87 -7.88
CA SER A 130 3.84 21.24 -9.29
C SER A 130 4.74 20.46 -10.25
N ILE A 131 5.94 20.02 -9.82
CA ILE A 131 6.85 19.25 -10.66
C ILE A 131 6.33 17.82 -10.80
N ALA A 132 6.00 17.17 -9.68
CA ALA A 132 5.43 15.83 -9.68
C ALA A 132 4.11 15.79 -10.46
N GLN A 133 3.21 16.75 -10.25
CA GLN A 133 1.94 16.87 -10.98
C GLN A 133 2.12 17.13 -12.47
N TYR A 134 3.15 17.89 -12.86
CA TYR A 134 3.49 18.04 -14.27
C TYR A 134 3.93 16.71 -14.88
N LYS A 135 4.80 15.95 -14.19
CA LYS A 135 5.27 14.64 -14.66
C LYS A 135 4.13 13.62 -14.75
N THR A 136 3.22 13.56 -13.77
CA THR A 136 2.04 12.67 -13.83
C THR A 136 0.99 13.13 -14.84
N SER A 137 0.92 14.41 -15.20
CA SER A 137 0.02 14.88 -16.26
C SER A 137 0.61 14.72 -17.67
N ASN A 138 1.92 14.48 -17.78
CA ASN A 138 2.66 14.41 -19.04
C ASN A 138 3.60 13.19 -19.05
N THR A 139 3.07 12.03 -18.70
CA THR A 139 3.87 10.79 -18.64
C THR A 139 4.43 10.45 -20.01
N ILE A 140 5.64 9.89 -20.02
CA ILE A 140 6.30 9.38 -21.22
C ILE A 140 5.54 8.11 -21.64
N PRO A 141 5.10 7.97 -22.90
CA PRO A 141 4.58 6.68 -23.35
C PRO A 141 5.70 5.64 -23.32
N ILE A 142 5.44 4.46 -22.75
CA ILE A 142 6.47 3.45 -22.50
C ILE A 142 7.25 3.04 -23.77
N GLU A 143 6.60 3.11 -24.94
CA GLU A 143 7.23 2.85 -26.25
C GLU A 143 8.36 3.84 -26.61
N LYS A 144 8.40 5.02 -25.98
CA LYS A 144 9.38 6.09 -26.24
C LYS A 144 10.44 6.21 -25.15
N VAL A 145 10.38 5.35 -24.13
CA VAL A 145 11.39 5.31 -23.08
C VAL A 145 12.70 4.79 -23.68
N ILE A 146 13.81 5.45 -23.36
CA ILE A 146 15.17 5.02 -23.67
C ILE A 146 15.71 4.31 -22.42
N PRO A 147 15.79 2.96 -22.39
CA PRO A 147 16.09 2.21 -21.17
C PRO A 147 17.49 2.49 -20.60
N GLU A 148 18.43 2.95 -21.42
CA GLU A 148 19.79 3.24 -21.00
C GLU A 148 19.88 4.48 -20.08
N ASP A 149 18.87 5.36 -20.11
CA ASP A 149 18.85 6.60 -19.32
C ASP A 149 18.57 6.40 -17.81
N TYR A 150 18.16 5.19 -17.40
CA TYR A 150 17.73 4.92 -16.02
C TYR A 150 18.54 3.81 -15.35
N GLU A 151 18.74 3.96 -14.05
CA GLU A 151 19.45 3.01 -13.19
C GLU A 151 18.53 1.89 -12.69
N ALA A 152 17.22 2.16 -12.61
CA ALA A 152 16.20 1.24 -12.14
C ALA A 152 14.82 1.58 -12.72
N ILE A 153 13.92 0.60 -12.67
CA ILE A 153 12.51 0.74 -13.03
C ILE A 153 11.62 0.34 -11.85
N PHE A 154 10.56 1.10 -11.62
CA PHE A 154 9.56 0.86 -10.59
C PHE A 154 8.16 0.83 -11.20
N PHE A 155 7.39 -0.22 -10.95
CA PHE A 155 5.99 -0.34 -11.37
C PHE A 155 5.07 -0.10 -10.17
N ALA A 156 4.36 1.03 -10.19
CA ALA A 156 3.26 1.24 -9.27
C ALA A 156 2.09 0.33 -9.66
N GLY A 157 1.34 -0.14 -8.67
CA GLY A 157 0.13 -0.92 -8.85
C GLY A 157 -1.10 -0.04 -9.06
N GLY A 158 -2.19 -0.45 -8.44
CA GLY A 158 -3.54 -0.08 -8.85
C GLY A 158 -4.10 -1.04 -9.89
N LYS A 159 -5.41 -1.31 -9.81
CA LYS A 159 -6.06 -2.42 -10.53
C LYS A 159 -6.00 -2.27 -12.05
N GLY A 160 -5.75 -1.06 -12.59
CA GLY A 160 -5.59 -0.85 -14.03
C GLY A 160 -4.39 -1.62 -14.60
N ALA A 161 -3.32 -1.80 -13.81
CA ALA A 161 -2.10 -2.52 -14.21
C ALA A 161 -2.39 -3.95 -14.70
N MET A 162 -3.44 -4.60 -14.16
CA MET A 162 -3.84 -5.95 -14.55
C MET A 162 -4.26 -6.07 -16.02
N TYR A 163 -4.60 -4.96 -16.68
CA TYR A 163 -5.13 -4.96 -18.04
C TYR A 163 -4.11 -4.56 -19.11
N ASP A 164 -3.15 -3.69 -18.79
CA ASP A 164 -2.26 -3.10 -19.79
C ASP A 164 -0.77 -3.32 -19.52
N PHE A 165 -0.38 -3.88 -18.37
CA PHE A 165 1.01 -4.25 -18.12
C PHE A 165 1.40 -5.62 -18.70
N PRO A 166 0.63 -6.71 -18.50
CA PRO A 166 1.10 -8.07 -18.80
C PRO A 166 1.53 -8.29 -20.24
N ASP A 167 0.75 -7.78 -21.19
CA ASP A 167 0.97 -8.02 -22.63
C ASP A 167 1.64 -6.84 -23.35
N ASN A 168 2.16 -5.86 -22.61
CA ASN A 168 2.85 -4.73 -23.23
C ASN A 168 4.29 -5.13 -23.63
N PRO A 169 4.63 -5.16 -24.93
CA PRO A 169 5.91 -5.66 -25.39
C PRO A 169 7.09 -4.78 -24.96
N TYR A 170 6.88 -3.48 -24.77
CA TYR A 170 7.92 -2.56 -24.32
C TYR A 170 8.23 -2.76 -22.83
N ILE A 171 7.21 -3.00 -22.01
CA ILE A 171 7.41 -3.39 -20.60
C ILE A 171 8.18 -4.70 -20.53
N GLN A 172 7.75 -5.72 -21.28
CA GLN A 172 8.43 -7.02 -21.28
C GLN A 172 9.89 -6.92 -21.70
N SER A 173 10.18 -6.14 -22.75
CA SER A 173 11.54 -5.91 -23.22
C SER A 173 12.41 -5.22 -22.16
N ILE A 174 11.93 -4.11 -21.58
CA ILE A 174 12.71 -3.34 -20.60
C ILE A 174 12.98 -4.16 -19.34
N VAL A 175 11.98 -4.89 -18.84
CA VAL A 175 12.14 -5.72 -17.64
C VAL A 175 13.13 -6.85 -17.91
N SER A 176 13.04 -7.53 -19.05
CA SER A 176 13.97 -8.61 -19.42
C SER A 176 15.40 -8.08 -19.55
N GLU A 177 15.60 -6.94 -20.20
CA GLU A 177 16.91 -6.28 -20.32
C GLU A 177 17.47 -5.86 -18.97
N TYR A 178 16.67 -5.18 -18.14
CA TYR A 178 17.13 -4.67 -16.85
C TYR A 178 17.50 -5.81 -15.90
N TYR A 179 16.67 -6.85 -15.85
CA TYR A 179 16.96 -8.00 -15.02
C TYR A 179 18.28 -8.68 -15.43
N GLN A 180 18.52 -8.86 -16.74
CA GLN A 180 19.73 -9.51 -17.26
C GLN A 180 20.98 -8.61 -17.24
N SER A 181 20.82 -7.30 -17.04
CA SER A 181 21.92 -6.33 -16.96
C SER A 181 22.18 -5.82 -15.53
N ASP A 182 21.73 -6.58 -14.52
CA ASP A 182 21.87 -6.29 -13.09
C ASP A 182 21.24 -4.94 -12.64
N LYS A 183 20.36 -4.34 -13.46
CA LYS A 183 19.57 -3.16 -13.08
C LYS A 183 18.39 -3.55 -12.21
N VAL A 184 17.96 -2.64 -11.33
CA VAL A 184 16.94 -2.94 -10.33
C VAL A 184 15.53 -2.83 -10.91
N VAL A 185 14.71 -3.85 -10.66
CA VAL A 185 13.29 -3.91 -11.02
C VAL A 185 12.46 -3.97 -9.74
N GLY A 186 11.63 -2.95 -9.53
CA GLY A 186 10.71 -2.84 -8.40
C GLY A 186 9.25 -2.92 -8.84
N ALA A 187 8.38 -3.61 -8.10
CA ALA A 187 6.94 -3.59 -8.37
C ALA A 187 6.10 -3.81 -7.11
N VAL A 188 5.02 -3.05 -6.92
CA VAL A 188 4.19 -3.14 -5.70
C VAL A 188 2.71 -3.37 -6.01
N CYS A 189 1.99 -4.07 -5.13
CA CYS A 189 0.54 -4.30 -5.23
C CYS A 189 0.15 -5.04 -6.51
N HIS A 190 -0.53 -4.38 -7.45
CA HIS A 190 -0.80 -4.94 -8.79
C HIS A 190 0.31 -4.70 -9.81
N GLY A 191 1.32 -3.89 -9.48
CA GLY A 191 2.49 -3.61 -10.31
C GLY A 191 3.23 -4.87 -10.81
N PRO A 192 3.35 -5.96 -10.01
CA PRO A 192 3.91 -7.23 -10.47
C PRO A 192 3.22 -7.85 -11.69
N ALA A 193 2.03 -7.38 -12.10
CA ALA A 193 1.42 -7.71 -13.39
C ALA A 193 2.35 -7.39 -14.58
N ALA A 194 3.29 -6.44 -14.44
CA ALA A 194 4.33 -6.15 -15.44
C ALA A 194 5.34 -7.28 -15.64
N LEU A 195 5.41 -8.24 -14.71
CA LEU A 195 6.43 -9.28 -14.68
C LEU A 195 5.94 -10.62 -15.23
N VAL A 196 4.62 -10.84 -15.23
CA VAL A 196 4.05 -12.19 -15.37
C VAL A 196 4.22 -12.82 -16.75
N ASN A 197 4.47 -12.05 -17.81
CA ASN A 197 4.70 -12.60 -19.15
C ASN A 197 6.12 -12.31 -19.67
N VAL A 198 7.04 -11.92 -18.78
CA VAL A 198 8.43 -11.62 -19.15
C VAL A 198 9.21 -12.92 -19.32
N THR A 199 9.80 -13.09 -20.51
CA THR A 199 10.70 -14.21 -20.83
C THR A 199 12.13 -13.69 -20.95
N LEU A 200 13.08 -14.43 -20.39
CA LEU A 200 14.52 -14.13 -20.48
C LEU A 200 15.13 -14.69 -21.77
N ASP A 201 16.38 -14.32 -22.08
CA ASP A 201 17.06 -14.76 -23.33
C ASP A 201 17.25 -16.28 -23.40
N ASN A 202 17.27 -16.95 -22.23
CA ASN A 202 17.35 -18.40 -22.13
C ASN A 202 15.99 -19.12 -22.39
N GLY A 203 14.92 -18.37 -22.63
CA GLY A 203 13.57 -18.87 -22.88
C GLY A 203 12.78 -19.21 -21.61
N GLU A 204 13.32 -18.99 -20.42
CA GLU A 204 12.61 -19.20 -19.16
C GLU A 204 11.82 -17.96 -18.75
N SER A 205 10.75 -18.17 -17.99
CA SER A 205 10.03 -17.08 -17.33
C SER A 205 10.95 -16.37 -16.33
N LEU A 206 10.91 -15.03 -16.30
CA LEU A 206 11.61 -14.21 -15.31
C LEU A 206 11.33 -14.68 -13.88
N LEU A 207 10.08 -15.08 -13.62
CA LEU A 207 9.58 -15.37 -12.28
C LEU A 207 9.94 -16.79 -11.80
N LYS A 208 10.47 -17.64 -12.68
CA LYS A 208 10.79 -19.03 -12.33
C LYS A 208 11.78 -19.09 -11.17
N ASP A 209 11.41 -19.83 -10.12
CA ASP A 209 12.15 -20.05 -8.88
C ASP A 209 12.48 -18.75 -8.10
N LYS A 210 11.79 -17.63 -8.39
CA LYS A 210 11.97 -16.35 -7.68
C LYS A 210 11.01 -16.22 -6.51
N GLU A 211 11.49 -15.61 -5.43
CA GLU A 211 10.66 -15.11 -4.34
C GLU A 211 9.96 -13.82 -4.80
N VAL A 212 8.63 -13.82 -4.80
CA VAL A 212 7.82 -12.72 -5.34
C VAL A 212 6.62 -12.49 -4.44
N SER A 213 6.32 -11.23 -4.13
CA SER A 213 5.07 -10.82 -3.52
C SER A 213 4.29 -9.90 -4.45
N GLY A 214 3.01 -9.74 -4.17
CA GLY A 214 2.08 -8.89 -4.90
C GLY A 214 0.73 -8.92 -4.20
N PHE A 215 -0.25 -8.19 -4.71
CA PHE A 215 -1.57 -8.15 -4.09
C PHE A 215 -2.18 -9.55 -4.04
N THR A 216 -2.59 -10.00 -2.86
CA THR A 216 -2.94 -11.41 -2.66
C THR A 216 -4.35 -11.71 -3.15
N ASN A 217 -4.62 -12.97 -3.47
CA ASN A 217 -5.97 -13.43 -3.79
C ASN A 217 -6.95 -13.14 -2.64
N ASP A 218 -6.51 -13.32 -1.40
CA ASP A 218 -7.29 -13.05 -0.20
C ASP A 218 -7.61 -11.57 -0.05
N GLU A 219 -6.65 -10.68 -0.35
CA GLU A 219 -6.87 -9.22 -0.38
C GLU A 219 -7.88 -8.84 -1.47
N GLU A 220 -7.72 -9.39 -2.68
CA GLU A 220 -8.57 -9.09 -3.83
C GLU A 220 -10.01 -9.57 -3.63
N LEU A 221 -10.20 -10.83 -3.26
CA LEU A 221 -11.53 -11.44 -3.13
C LEU A 221 -12.32 -10.87 -1.95
N LEU A 222 -11.64 -10.28 -0.97
CA LEU A 222 -12.29 -9.57 0.11
C LEU A 222 -12.93 -8.25 -0.36
N LEU A 223 -12.28 -7.52 -1.27
CA LEU A 223 -12.79 -6.25 -1.80
C LEU A 223 -13.74 -6.45 -2.98
N ILE A 224 -13.43 -7.43 -3.84
CA ILE A 224 -14.15 -7.73 -5.07
C ILE A 224 -14.41 -9.24 -5.11
N SER A 225 -15.54 -9.67 -4.54
CA SER A 225 -15.88 -11.09 -4.45
C SER A 225 -15.98 -11.81 -5.80
N ASP A 226 -16.23 -11.06 -6.89
CA ASP A 226 -16.30 -11.53 -8.27
C ASP A 226 -15.03 -11.20 -9.08
N ALA A 227 -13.89 -10.90 -8.45
CA ALA A 227 -12.64 -10.52 -9.12
C ALA A 227 -12.23 -11.48 -10.24
N LYS A 228 -12.46 -12.80 -10.05
CA LYS A 228 -12.15 -13.85 -11.03
C LYS A 228 -12.87 -13.69 -12.37
N THR A 229 -13.99 -12.96 -12.42
CA THR A 229 -14.73 -12.71 -13.66
C THR A 229 -14.47 -11.31 -14.23
N ILE A 230 -13.91 -10.40 -13.43
CA ILE A 230 -13.65 -9.00 -13.81
C ILE A 230 -12.22 -8.83 -14.34
N PHE A 231 -11.24 -9.47 -13.70
CA PHE A 231 -9.84 -9.39 -14.13
C PHE A 231 -9.51 -10.45 -15.18
N PRO A 232 -8.50 -10.19 -16.03
CA PRO A 232 -8.00 -11.19 -16.97
C PRO A 232 -7.48 -12.45 -16.27
N PHE A 233 -6.93 -12.28 -15.06
CA PHE A 233 -6.45 -13.32 -14.16
C PHE A 233 -6.38 -12.76 -12.73
N LEU A 234 -6.22 -13.63 -11.73
CA LEU A 234 -5.81 -13.19 -10.39
C LEU A 234 -4.28 -13.15 -10.31
N LEU A 235 -3.74 -12.07 -9.74
CA LEU A 235 -2.30 -11.79 -9.80
C LEU A 235 -1.46 -12.88 -9.15
N GLN A 236 -1.79 -13.29 -7.92
CA GLN A 236 -1.08 -14.35 -7.20
C GLN A 236 -1.12 -15.66 -7.99
N ASP A 237 -2.29 -16.10 -8.46
CA ASP A 237 -2.43 -17.32 -9.28
C ASP A 237 -1.51 -17.27 -10.50
N LYS A 238 -1.45 -16.11 -11.18
CA LYS A 238 -0.64 -15.94 -12.39
C LYS A 238 0.85 -15.90 -12.09
N ILE A 239 1.28 -15.29 -10.98
CA ILE A 239 2.68 -15.30 -10.53
C ILE A 239 3.14 -16.75 -10.23
N GLU A 240 2.31 -17.52 -9.53
CA GLU A 240 2.59 -18.92 -9.21
C GLU A 240 2.60 -19.81 -10.48
N GLU A 241 1.69 -19.58 -11.44
CA GLU A 241 1.68 -20.27 -12.74
C GLU A 241 3.00 -20.10 -13.50
N GLN A 242 3.68 -18.96 -13.31
CA GLN A 242 4.98 -18.66 -13.93
C GLN A 242 6.17 -19.29 -13.20
N GLY A 243 5.92 -20.08 -12.15
CA GLY A 243 6.94 -20.82 -11.40
C GLY A 243 7.59 -20.03 -10.26
N ALA A 244 6.98 -18.92 -9.83
CA ALA A 244 7.46 -18.17 -8.67
C ALA A 244 7.12 -18.88 -7.35
N ASN A 245 7.95 -18.64 -6.34
CA ASN A 245 7.62 -18.88 -4.94
C ASN A 245 6.91 -17.64 -4.40
N PHE A 246 5.57 -17.65 -4.39
CA PHE A 246 4.81 -16.51 -3.90
C PHE A 246 4.93 -16.38 -2.38
N GLU A 247 5.41 -15.23 -1.91
CA GLU A 247 5.60 -14.95 -0.49
C GLU A 247 4.46 -14.08 0.05
N GLU A 248 3.46 -14.75 0.62
CA GLU A 248 2.32 -14.09 1.22
C GLU A 248 2.62 -13.63 2.66
N GLY A 249 2.50 -12.34 2.89
CA GLY A 249 2.53 -11.69 4.20
C GLY A 249 1.14 -11.48 4.77
N VAL A 250 1.08 -10.84 5.95
CA VAL A 250 -0.20 -10.52 6.57
C VAL A 250 -0.95 -9.47 5.73
N MET A 251 -2.18 -9.80 5.35
CA MET A 251 -3.12 -8.95 4.62
C MET A 251 -3.10 -7.47 5.10
N TYR A 252 -2.94 -6.56 4.14
CA TYR A 252 -2.85 -5.10 4.32
C TYR A 252 -1.77 -4.64 5.31
N LEU A 253 -0.67 -5.38 5.43
CA LEU A 253 0.54 -4.96 6.14
C LEU A 253 1.77 -5.01 5.21
N ASP A 254 2.86 -4.41 5.67
CA ASP A 254 4.15 -4.41 4.99
C ASP A 254 4.69 -5.84 4.81
N ASN A 255 5.01 -6.16 3.55
CA ASN A 255 5.66 -7.40 3.12
C ASN A 255 6.38 -7.14 1.79
N VAL A 256 7.68 -7.46 1.73
CA VAL A 256 8.55 -7.24 0.57
C VAL A 256 9.36 -8.50 0.32
N SER A 257 9.36 -8.95 -0.94
CA SER A 257 10.18 -10.06 -1.42
C SER A 257 11.37 -9.53 -2.21
N HIS A 258 12.51 -10.20 -2.10
CA HIS A 258 13.76 -9.74 -2.70
C HIS A 258 14.53 -10.93 -3.31
N SER A 259 14.53 -11.00 -4.64
CA SER A 259 15.25 -12.05 -5.38
C SER A 259 16.24 -11.43 -6.38
N GLY A 260 17.51 -11.34 -6.00
CA GLY A 260 18.54 -10.69 -6.81
C GLY A 260 18.24 -9.21 -7.01
N ASN A 261 18.14 -8.75 -8.25
CA ASN A 261 17.77 -7.37 -8.60
C ASN A 261 16.25 -7.17 -8.79
N LEU A 262 15.44 -8.18 -8.50
CA LEU A 262 13.97 -8.09 -8.48
C LEU A 262 13.45 -7.89 -7.05
N ILE A 263 12.77 -6.77 -6.80
CA ILE A 263 12.15 -6.45 -5.51
C ILE A 263 10.65 -6.25 -5.72
N THR A 264 9.84 -6.96 -4.96
CA THR A 264 8.38 -6.86 -5.06
C THR A 264 7.73 -6.64 -3.71
N GLY A 265 6.58 -5.98 -3.69
CA GLY A 265 5.88 -5.58 -2.47
C GLY A 265 4.41 -5.93 -2.56
N GLN A 266 3.87 -6.50 -1.50
CA GLN A 266 2.52 -7.06 -1.49
C GLN A 266 1.41 -6.03 -1.77
N ASN A 267 1.42 -4.88 -1.12
CA ASN A 267 0.30 -3.93 -1.13
C ASN A 267 0.81 -2.49 -0.86
N PRO A 268 -0.05 -1.45 -0.81
CA PRO A 268 0.41 -0.06 -0.61
C PRO A 268 1.27 0.16 0.63
N TRP A 269 1.08 -0.63 1.69
CA TRP A 269 1.85 -0.53 2.93
C TRP A 269 3.31 -0.98 2.78
N SER A 270 3.61 -1.77 1.75
CA SER A 270 4.97 -2.22 1.42
C SER A 270 5.80 -1.18 0.66
N THR A 271 5.19 -0.11 0.16
CA THR A 271 5.83 0.83 -0.78
C THR A 271 7.11 1.46 -0.23
N TRP A 272 7.08 1.89 1.04
CA TRP A 272 8.24 2.53 1.67
C TRP A 272 9.43 1.57 1.75
N THR A 273 9.22 0.39 2.34
CA THR A 273 10.23 -0.65 2.49
C THR A 273 10.77 -1.11 1.15
N LEU A 274 9.89 -1.30 0.16
CA LEU A 274 10.28 -1.69 -1.20
C LEU A 274 11.19 -0.64 -1.84
N ALA A 275 10.78 0.63 -1.83
CA ALA A 275 11.56 1.69 -2.47
C ALA A 275 12.92 1.88 -1.78
N GLU A 276 13.00 1.77 -0.45
CA GLU A 276 14.26 1.79 0.29
C GLU A 276 15.14 0.57 -0.05
N THR A 277 14.55 -0.59 -0.23
CA THR A 277 15.27 -1.81 -0.64
C THR A 277 15.83 -1.67 -2.05
N MET A 278 15.11 -1.02 -2.98
CA MET A 278 15.64 -0.69 -4.30
C MET A 278 16.87 0.24 -4.22
N ILE A 279 16.84 1.26 -3.34
CA ILE A 279 18.01 2.13 -3.10
C ILE A 279 19.21 1.31 -2.60
N GLN A 280 18.98 0.37 -1.69
CA GLN A 280 20.00 -0.57 -1.20
C GLN A 280 20.55 -1.45 -2.32
N GLN A 281 19.69 -2.01 -3.16
CA GLN A 281 20.08 -2.88 -4.25
C GLN A 281 20.92 -2.16 -5.32
N MET A 282 20.68 -0.86 -5.53
CA MET A 282 21.55 -0.02 -6.37
C MET A 282 22.89 0.35 -5.69
N GLY A 283 23.18 -0.18 -4.51
CA GLY A 283 24.46 0.00 -3.81
C GLY A 283 24.53 1.22 -2.89
N TYR A 284 23.41 1.86 -2.56
CA TYR A 284 23.37 3.05 -1.73
C TYR A 284 22.70 2.78 -0.36
N THR A 285 23.19 3.43 0.70
CA THR A 285 22.45 3.45 1.97
C THR A 285 21.25 4.40 1.85
N PRO A 286 20.00 3.95 2.11
CA PRO A 286 18.84 4.82 2.08
C PRO A 286 18.98 5.95 3.09
N LYS A 287 18.69 7.17 2.63
CA LYS A 287 18.58 8.34 3.49
C LYS A 287 17.53 8.05 4.55
N HIS A 288 17.92 8.24 5.81
CA HIS A 288 17.03 8.03 6.94
C HIS A 288 15.86 9.03 6.89
N ARG A 289 14.64 8.50 7.04
CA ARG A 289 13.42 9.29 7.23
C ARG A 289 12.80 9.00 8.58
N GLN A 290 11.93 9.89 9.03
CA GLN A 290 11.06 9.57 10.15
C GLN A 290 10.03 8.53 9.72
N ILE A 291 9.97 7.43 10.47
CA ILE A 291 8.93 6.41 10.33
C ILE A 291 7.58 7.05 10.67
N THR A 292 6.59 6.84 9.81
CA THR A 292 5.25 7.39 9.95
C THR A 292 4.48 6.72 11.09
N ASP A 293 3.40 7.36 11.54
CA ASP A 293 2.51 6.79 12.54
C ASP A 293 1.76 5.54 12.02
N GLU A 294 1.49 5.50 10.71
CA GLU A 294 1.00 4.36 9.96
C GLU A 294 1.96 3.17 10.01
N GLU A 295 3.24 3.36 9.67
CA GLU A 295 4.23 2.29 9.76
C GLU A 295 4.43 1.79 11.20
N TYR A 296 4.35 2.68 12.19
CA TYR A 296 4.35 2.25 13.59
C TYR A 296 3.11 1.43 13.94
N ALA A 297 1.93 1.75 13.39
CA ALA A 297 0.74 0.93 13.54
C ALA A 297 0.87 -0.42 12.82
N VAL A 298 1.45 -0.46 11.63
CA VAL A 298 1.80 -1.71 10.92
C VAL A 298 2.70 -2.58 11.79
N GLN A 299 3.74 -2.02 12.41
CA GLN A 299 4.61 -2.78 13.33
C GLN A 299 3.86 -3.34 14.57
N VAL A 300 2.85 -2.62 15.06
CA VAL A 300 2.01 -3.09 16.18
C VAL A 300 1.10 -4.23 15.71
N LEU A 301 0.54 -4.12 14.50
CA LEU A 301 -0.32 -5.14 13.90
C LEU A 301 0.46 -6.40 13.55
N LEU A 302 1.67 -6.27 12.98
CA LEU A 302 2.58 -7.40 12.76
C LEU A 302 2.86 -8.12 14.09
N ALA A 303 3.27 -7.40 15.13
CA ALA A 303 3.48 -7.99 16.46
C ALA A 303 2.21 -8.67 17.05
N TYR A 304 1.02 -8.19 16.68
CA TYR A 304 -0.24 -8.85 17.07
C TYR A 304 -0.40 -10.20 16.35
N HIS A 305 -0.14 -10.24 15.06
CA HIS A 305 -0.30 -11.44 14.23
C HIS A 305 0.79 -12.48 14.49
N THR A 306 2.04 -12.05 14.76
CA THR A 306 3.17 -12.96 15.00
C THR A 306 3.25 -13.43 16.46
N ASP A 307 3.13 -12.50 17.40
CA ASP A 307 3.48 -12.73 18.82
C ASP A 307 2.27 -12.58 19.77
N GLY A 308 1.11 -12.23 19.23
CA GLY A 308 -0.13 -12.10 19.96
C GLY A 308 -0.34 -10.75 20.67
N LYS A 309 -1.53 -10.59 21.22
CA LYS A 309 -2.04 -9.35 21.84
C LYS A 309 -1.14 -8.74 22.90
N GLN A 310 -0.50 -9.56 23.72
CA GLN A 310 0.32 -9.04 24.82
C GLN A 310 1.58 -8.34 24.30
N LYS A 311 2.22 -8.92 23.27
CA LYS A 311 3.40 -8.35 22.62
C LYS A 311 3.06 -7.09 21.83
N ALA A 312 1.93 -7.07 21.15
CA ALA A 312 1.40 -5.84 20.56
C ALA A 312 1.19 -4.71 21.59
N LYS A 313 0.69 -5.01 22.80
CA LYS A 313 0.56 -4.00 23.87
C LYS A 313 1.92 -3.50 24.37
N GLU A 314 2.90 -4.39 24.54
CA GLU A 314 4.27 -4.02 24.92
C GLU A 314 4.90 -3.09 23.87
N LYS A 315 4.66 -3.39 22.58
CA LYS A 315 5.08 -2.54 21.46
C LYS A 315 4.41 -1.16 21.52
N ILE A 316 3.09 -1.09 21.69
CA ILE A 316 2.35 0.18 21.85
C ILE A 316 2.92 0.99 23.02
N ASN A 317 3.15 0.35 24.17
CA ASN A 317 3.70 1.02 25.35
C ASN A 317 5.09 1.61 25.05
N THR A 318 5.98 0.81 24.46
CA THR A 318 7.33 1.23 24.10
C THR A 318 7.30 2.41 23.13
N LEU A 319 6.46 2.35 22.09
CA LEU A 319 6.37 3.40 21.09
C LEU A 319 5.80 4.70 21.69
N ILE A 320 4.63 4.65 22.30
CA ILE A 320 3.89 5.84 22.74
C ILE A 320 4.43 6.42 24.04
N VAL A 321 4.72 5.57 25.04
CA VAL A 321 5.10 6.03 26.38
C VAL A 321 6.60 6.26 26.47
N SER A 322 7.41 5.26 26.08
CA SER A 322 8.87 5.34 26.26
C SER A 322 9.55 6.17 25.18
N LYS A 323 9.14 6.04 23.92
CA LYS A 323 9.79 6.68 22.77
C LYS A 323 9.05 7.91 22.23
N GLN A 324 7.87 8.23 22.76
CA GLN A 324 7.00 9.33 22.32
C GLN A 324 6.77 9.34 20.80
N LYS A 325 6.57 8.15 20.22
CA LYS A 325 6.27 7.96 18.80
C LYS A 325 4.76 7.87 18.58
N PRO A 326 4.23 8.52 17.53
CA PRO A 326 2.82 8.41 17.19
C PRO A 326 2.52 7.00 16.67
N VAL A 327 1.32 6.51 16.93
CA VAL A 327 0.82 5.23 16.40
C VAL A 327 -0.56 5.50 15.83
N ASN A 328 -0.75 5.22 14.53
CA ASN A 328 -2.04 5.44 13.88
C ASN A 328 -3.08 4.43 14.40
N ARG A 329 -3.86 4.84 15.40
CA ARG A 329 -4.93 4.02 15.98
C ARG A 329 -6.13 3.82 15.06
N VAL A 330 -6.28 4.63 14.01
CA VAL A 330 -7.31 4.43 12.99
C VAL A 330 -7.00 3.18 12.19
N LEU A 331 -5.74 2.99 11.79
CA LEU A 331 -5.30 1.78 11.08
C LEU A 331 -5.54 0.52 11.94
N ILE A 332 -5.19 0.54 13.22
CA ILE A 332 -5.49 -0.58 14.13
C ILE A 332 -7.00 -0.86 14.21
N ALA A 333 -7.84 0.18 14.22
CA ALA A 333 -9.29 0.04 14.20
C ALA A 333 -9.81 -0.49 12.85
N LYS A 334 -9.25 -0.08 11.71
CA LYS A 334 -9.56 -0.62 10.38
C LYS A 334 -9.29 -2.13 10.33
N HIS A 335 -8.17 -2.60 10.88
CA HIS A 335 -7.89 -4.04 10.99
C HIS A 335 -8.89 -4.80 11.88
N SER A 336 -9.54 -4.13 12.84
CA SER A 336 -10.65 -4.76 13.56
C SER A 336 -11.85 -5.00 12.64
N ILE A 337 -12.20 -4.03 11.79
CA ILE A 337 -13.27 -4.16 10.80
C ILE A 337 -12.93 -5.26 9.80
N LEU A 338 -11.67 -5.32 9.36
CA LEU A 338 -11.15 -6.40 8.53
C LEU A 338 -11.39 -7.79 9.14
N ALA A 339 -11.02 -7.96 10.41
CA ALA A 339 -11.29 -9.20 11.14
C ALA A 339 -12.79 -9.52 11.21
N ALA A 340 -13.66 -8.52 11.37
CA ALA A 340 -15.10 -8.72 11.34
C ALA A 340 -15.62 -9.16 9.96
N MET A 341 -15.11 -8.56 8.87
CA MET A 341 -15.45 -8.94 7.49
C MET A 341 -15.05 -10.40 7.20
N LYS A 342 -13.94 -10.87 7.78
CA LYS A 342 -13.49 -12.27 7.70
C LYS A 342 -14.22 -13.23 8.65
N GLY A 343 -15.15 -12.73 9.48
CA GLY A 343 -15.85 -13.54 10.48
C GLY A 343 -15.02 -13.89 11.73
N GLU A 344 -13.85 -13.28 11.91
CA GLU A 344 -12.91 -13.53 13.00
C GLU A 344 -13.28 -12.70 14.26
N VAL A 345 -14.41 -13.06 14.90
CA VAL A 345 -14.99 -12.30 16.01
C VAL A 345 -13.99 -12.06 17.17
N GLY A 346 -13.15 -13.05 17.48
CA GLY A 346 -12.11 -12.91 18.51
C GLY A 346 -11.06 -11.84 18.17
N ASN A 347 -10.62 -11.80 16.91
CA ASN A 347 -9.65 -10.83 16.41
C ASN A 347 -10.25 -9.42 16.36
N PHE A 348 -11.50 -9.28 15.93
CA PHE A 348 -12.25 -8.02 15.99
C PHE A 348 -12.18 -7.40 17.40
N TYR A 349 -12.56 -8.15 18.44
CA TYR A 349 -12.52 -7.63 19.80
C TYR A 349 -11.08 -7.37 20.29
N ASN A 350 -10.11 -8.19 19.91
CA ASN A 350 -8.72 -8.01 20.32
C ASN A 350 -8.10 -6.74 19.73
N LEU A 351 -8.34 -6.47 18.45
CA LEU A 351 -7.84 -5.29 17.73
C LEU A 351 -8.53 -4.01 18.22
N LEU A 352 -9.84 -4.04 18.48
CA LEU A 352 -10.53 -2.93 19.15
C LEU A 352 -9.94 -2.62 20.52
N ASN A 353 -9.61 -3.65 21.30
CA ASN A 353 -8.94 -3.49 22.59
C ASN A 353 -7.53 -2.90 22.44
N LEU A 354 -6.80 -3.22 21.37
CA LEU A 354 -5.50 -2.63 21.08
C LEU A 354 -5.62 -1.15 20.72
N ALA A 355 -6.54 -0.77 19.83
CA ALA A 355 -6.82 0.64 19.51
C ALA A 355 -7.22 1.44 20.76
N SER A 356 -8.08 0.86 21.61
CA SER A 356 -8.46 1.45 22.91
C SER A 356 -7.26 1.58 23.86
N TYR A 357 -6.35 0.60 23.87
CA TYR A 357 -5.13 0.64 24.68
C TYR A 357 -4.15 1.73 24.20
N ALA A 358 -3.95 1.87 22.89
CA ALA A 358 -3.14 2.94 22.29
C ALA A 358 -3.65 4.33 22.71
N LYS A 359 -4.97 4.58 22.56
CA LYS A 359 -5.61 5.82 23.02
C LYS A 359 -5.35 6.11 24.51
N LYS A 360 -5.38 5.07 25.36
CA LYS A 360 -5.08 5.22 26.79
C LYS A 360 -3.62 5.58 27.05
N CYS A 361 -2.68 5.05 26.27
CA CYS A 361 -1.27 5.43 26.37
C CYS A 361 -1.05 6.88 25.93
N GLU A 362 -1.64 7.32 24.82
CA GLU A 362 -1.58 8.72 24.35
C GLU A 362 -2.07 9.70 25.44
N ALA A 363 -3.20 9.39 26.07
CA ALA A 363 -3.78 10.21 27.12
C ALA A 363 -2.93 10.27 28.41
N LYS A 364 -2.01 9.31 28.63
CA LYS A 364 -1.06 9.35 29.75
C LYS A 364 0.11 10.26 29.43
N THR A 365 0.64 10.19 28.21
CA THR A 365 1.75 11.04 27.77
C THR A 365 1.35 12.52 27.74
N ASN A 366 0.13 12.86 27.32
CA ASN A 366 -0.36 14.25 27.28
C ASN A 366 -0.61 14.90 28.67
N LYS A 367 -0.46 14.15 29.77
CA LYS A 367 -0.65 14.64 31.15
C LYS A 367 0.67 14.87 31.89
N ILE A 368 1.79 14.50 31.28
CA ILE A 368 3.17 14.70 31.75
C ILE A 368 3.72 15.89 30.98
#